data_AF-A0A834SUX1-F1
#
_entry.id   AF-A0A834SUX1-F1
#
_cell.length_a   1.000
_cell.length_b   1.000
_cell.length_c   1.000
_cell.angle_alpha   90.00
_cell.angle_beta   90.00
_cell.angle_gamma   90.00
#
_symmetry.space_group_name_H-M   'P 1'
#
loop_
_entity.id
_entity.type
_entity.pdbx_description
1 polymer ?
#
loop_
_entity_poly.entity_id
_entity_poly.type
_entity_poly.pdbx_seq_one_letter_code
_entity_poly.pdbx_strand_id
1 'polypeptide(L)'
;MMRLKLPNGVTTSEQTRYLASVIRKYGKEGCADVTTRQNWQIRGVVLPDVPEILKGLANVGLTSLQSGMDNVRNPVGNPLAGIDPHEIVDTRPYNNLLSQFITANAHGNPSISNL
;
A
#
# COMPACT_ATOMS: atom_id res chain seq x y z
N MET A 1 7.62 -8.84 -7.82
CA MET A 1 6.87 -7.56 -7.68
C MET A 1 6.15 -7.60 -6.34
N MET A 2 6.12 -6.48 -5.62
CA MET A 2 5.43 -6.34 -4.33
C MET A 2 4.42 -5.19 -4.39
N ARG A 3 3.20 -5.41 -3.87
CA ARG A 3 2.07 -4.47 -3.94
C ARG A 3 1.59 -4.11 -2.52
N LEU A 4 1.26 -2.84 -2.29
CA LEU A 4 0.87 -2.33 -0.98
C LEU A 4 -0.65 -2.37 -0.72
N LYS A 5 -1.05 -2.03 0.51
CA LYS A 5 -2.32 -1.37 0.80
C LYS A 5 -2.03 0.12 0.99
N LEU A 6 -2.78 0.94 0.27
CA LEU A 6 -2.62 2.38 0.26
C LEU A 6 -4.01 3.03 0.16
N PRO A 7 -4.76 3.06 1.27
CA PRO A 7 -6.13 3.57 1.26
C PRO A 7 -6.15 5.00 0.74
N ASN A 8 -7.11 5.27 -0.16
CA ASN A 8 -7.29 6.60 -0.75
C ASN A 8 -6.08 7.11 -1.58
N GLY A 9 -5.08 6.27 -1.84
CA GLY A 9 -3.88 6.61 -2.62
C GLY A 9 -2.95 7.63 -1.97
N VAL A 10 -3.05 7.86 -0.66
CA VAL A 10 -2.25 8.87 0.04
C VAL A 10 -0.91 8.27 0.48
N THR A 11 0.20 8.95 0.17
CA THR A 11 1.55 8.59 0.61
C THR A 11 2.28 9.76 1.25
N THR A 12 3.19 9.47 2.17
CA THR A 12 4.13 10.46 2.71
C THR A 12 5.45 10.47 1.94
N SER A 13 6.19 11.57 2.03
CA SER A 13 7.51 11.67 1.39
C SER A 13 8.52 10.67 1.95
N GLU A 14 8.39 10.30 3.23
CA GLU A 14 9.21 9.27 3.88
C GLU A 14 8.94 7.88 3.29
N GLN A 15 7.67 7.52 3.14
CA GLN A 15 7.25 6.26 2.51
C GLN A 15 7.75 6.16 1.07
N THR A 16 7.59 7.23 0.27
CA THR A 16 8.09 7.26 -1.11
C THR A 16 9.61 7.12 -1.18
N ARG A 17 10.36 7.79 -0.29
CA ARG A 17 11.83 7.65 -0.22
C ARG A 17 12.26 6.25 0.20
N TYR A 18 11.53 5.60 1.10
CA TYR A 18 11.77 4.21 1.48
C TYR A 18 11.54 3.26 0.29
N LEU A 19 10.40 3.35 -0.41
CA LEU A 19 10.15 2.53 -1.59
C LEU A 19 11.21 2.75 -2.67
N ALA A 20 11.64 4.01 -2.86
CA ALA A 20 12.72 4.36 -3.78
C ALA A 20 14.07 3.74 -3.36
N SER A 21 14.39 3.66 -2.06
CA SER A 21 15.63 3.03 -1.59
C SER A 21 15.62 1.52 -1.80
N VAL A 22 14.47 0.86 -1.62
CA VAL A 22 14.29 -0.57 -1.90
C VAL A 22 14.56 -0.87 -3.37
N ILE A 23 13.87 -0.19 -4.30
CA ILE A 23 14.05 -0.46 -5.74
C ILE A 23 15.42 -0.07 -6.25
N ARG A 24 16.06 0.96 -5.67
CA ARG A 24 17.41 1.40 -6.04
C ARG A 24 18.45 0.28 -5.88
N LYS A 25 18.27 -0.62 -4.90
CA LYS A 25 19.14 -1.79 -4.68
C LYS A 25 19.22 -2.72 -5.90
N TYR A 26 18.18 -2.73 -6.73
CA TYR A 26 18.04 -3.68 -7.85
C TYR A 26 18.44 -3.10 -9.22
N GLY A 27 18.93 -1.85 -9.27
CA GLY A 27 19.46 -1.23 -10.49
C GLY A 27 18.48 -1.32 -11.66
N LYS A 28 18.91 -1.93 -12.77
CA LYS A 28 18.09 -2.09 -13.99
C LYS A 28 16.81 -2.92 -13.81
N GLU A 29 16.78 -3.80 -12.81
CA GLU A 29 15.60 -4.62 -12.48
C GLU A 29 14.63 -3.87 -11.55
N GLY A 30 15.07 -2.74 -10.99
CA GLY A 30 14.33 -1.94 -10.03
C GLY A 30 13.56 -0.79 -10.68
N CYS A 31 12.24 -0.83 -10.55
CA CYS A 31 11.36 0.29 -10.89
C CYS A 31 10.08 0.24 -10.04
N ALA A 32 9.24 1.27 -10.14
CA ALA A 32 7.96 1.34 -9.46
C ALA A 32 6.88 1.91 -10.37
N ASP A 33 5.64 1.50 -10.12
CA ASP A 33 4.46 1.91 -10.90
C ASP A 33 3.33 2.36 -9.99
N VAL A 34 2.58 3.37 -10.46
CA VAL A 34 1.26 3.71 -9.94
C VAL A 34 0.23 2.84 -10.65
N THR A 35 -0.61 2.13 -9.89
CA THR A 35 -1.63 1.24 -10.44
C THR A 35 -2.96 1.96 -10.67
N THR A 36 -3.85 1.32 -11.44
CA THR A 36 -5.24 1.79 -11.66
C THR A 36 -6.09 1.86 -10.40
N ARG A 37 -5.63 1.32 -9.27
CA ARG A 37 -6.26 1.46 -7.95
C ARG A 37 -5.51 2.43 -7.05
N GLN A 38 -4.90 3.47 -7.61
CA GLN A 38 -4.17 4.54 -6.92
C GLN A 38 -3.18 3.99 -5.87
N ASN A 39 -2.39 3.00 -6.25
CA ASN A 39 -1.54 2.23 -5.32
C ASN A 39 -0.14 2.04 -5.90
N TRP A 40 0.83 1.74 -5.03
CA TRP A 40 2.22 1.47 -5.41
C TRP A 40 2.47 -0.02 -5.68
N GLN A 41 3.29 -0.27 -6.70
CA GLN A 41 3.97 -1.54 -6.91
C GLN A 41 5.46 -1.31 -7.11
N ILE A 42 6.29 -2.11 -6.44
CA ILE A 42 7.74 -2.10 -6.61
C ILE A 42 8.23 -3.38 -7.29
N ARG A 43 9.29 -3.26 -8.09
CA ARG A 43 9.90 -4.34 -8.89
C ARG A 43 11.36 -4.55 -8.53
N GLY A 44 11.92 -5.69 -8.95
CA GLY A 44 13.31 -6.08 -8.68
C GLY A 44 13.54 -6.90 -7.40
N VAL A 45 12.57 -6.96 -6.49
CA VAL A 45 12.70 -7.66 -5.20
C VAL A 45 13.08 -9.14 -5.37
N VAL A 46 14.10 -9.58 -4.64
CA VAL A 46 14.53 -10.98 -4.50
C VAL A 46 14.04 -11.56 -3.18
N LEU A 47 13.78 -12.87 -3.15
CA LEU A 47 13.19 -13.54 -1.99
C LEU A 47 13.98 -13.37 -0.67
N PRO A 48 15.34 -13.45 -0.66
CA PRO A 48 16.11 -13.28 0.58
C PRO A 48 15.94 -11.91 1.25
N ASP A 49 15.58 -10.87 0.49
CA ASP A 49 15.41 -9.51 1.01
C ASP A 49 14.04 -9.27 1.63
N VAL A 50 13.06 -10.15 1.38
CA VAL A 50 11.65 -9.96 1.79
C VAL A 50 11.50 -9.70 3.30
N PRO A 51 12.17 -10.42 4.22
CA PRO A 51 12.05 -10.16 5.66
C PRO A 51 12.42 -8.72 6.04
N GLU A 52 13.51 -8.19 5.48
CA GLU A 52 13.97 -6.83 5.78
C GLU A 52 13.08 -5.77 5.11
N ILE A 53 12.56 -6.05 3.91
CA ILE A 53 11.59 -5.16 3.25
C ILE A 53 10.30 -5.07 4.07
N LEU A 54 9.79 -6.20 4.58
CA LEU A 54 8.57 -6.19 5.41
C LEU A 54 8.76 -5.37 6.70
N LYS A 55 9.91 -5.51 7.38
CA LYS A 55 10.25 -4.69 8.55
C LYS A 55 10.34 -3.21 8.20
N GLY A 56 11.04 -2.87 7.12
CA GLY A 56 11.20 -1.48 6.71
C GLY A 56 9.88 -0.82 6.29
N LEU A 57 8.98 -1.56 5.62
CA LEU A 57 7.63 -1.09 5.34
C LEU A 57 6.87 -0.76 6.63
N ALA A 58 6.89 -1.67 7.61
CA ALA A 58 6.22 -1.45 8.90
C ALA A 58 6.77 -0.21 9.63
N ASN A 59 8.09 0.00 9.60
CA ASN A 59 8.73 1.16 10.22
C ASN A 59 8.26 2.51 9.65
N VAL A 60 7.89 2.56 8.36
CA VAL A 60 7.33 3.77 7.72
C VAL A 60 5.79 3.76 7.63
N GLY A 61 5.13 2.85 8.36
CA GLY A 61 3.67 2.76 8.43
C GLY A 61 3.00 2.21 7.17
N LEU A 62 3.70 1.39 6.37
CA LEU A 62 3.16 0.71 5.19
C LEU A 62 2.90 -0.77 5.46
N THR A 63 1.98 -1.36 4.70
CA THR A 63 1.76 -2.81 4.67
C THR A 63 1.52 -3.32 3.25
N SER A 64 1.93 -4.56 2.98
CA SER A 64 1.67 -5.27 1.72
C SER A 64 0.67 -6.42 1.84
N LEU A 65 0.02 -6.55 3.01
CA LEU A 65 -0.85 -7.68 3.31
C LEU A 65 -2.06 -7.74 2.36
N GLN A 66 -2.39 -8.98 1.98
CA GLN A 66 -3.65 -9.35 1.31
C GLN A 66 -3.92 -8.52 0.03
N SER A 67 -2.89 -8.08 -0.69
CA SER A 67 -3.01 -7.16 -1.84
C SER A 67 -3.21 -7.86 -3.20
N GLY A 68 -3.09 -9.19 -3.22
CA GLY A 68 -3.30 -10.07 -4.38
C GLY A 68 -4.22 -11.23 -4.04
N MET A 69 -4.30 -12.22 -4.93
CA MET A 69 -5.09 -13.46 -4.75
C MET A 69 -6.53 -13.18 -4.26
N ASP A 70 -7.09 -14.11 -3.47
CA ASP A 70 -8.47 -14.15 -3.01
C ASP A 70 -8.65 -13.27 -1.78
N ASN A 71 -8.37 -11.98 -1.96
CA ASN A 71 -8.41 -10.98 -0.91
C ASN A 71 -9.06 -9.68 -1.37
N VAL A 72 -9.54 -8.91 -0.38
CA VAL A 72 -10.02 -7.55 -0.58
C VAL A 72 -8.86 -6.67 -1.06
N ARG A 73 -9.07 -6.02 -2.21
CA ARG A 73 -8.06 -5.20 -2.89
C ARG A 73 -7.93 -3.82 -2.26
N ASN A 74 -7.17 -2.92 -2.88
CA ASN A 74 -6.95 -1.58 -2.34
C ASN A 74 -8.28 -0.80 -2.23
N PRO A 75 -8.62 -0.22 -1.06
CA PRO A 75 -9.75 0.69 -0.90
C PRO A 75 -9.48 2.00 -1.66
N VAL A 76 -10.24 2.22 -2.73
CA VAL A 76 -10.10 3.41 -3.60
C VAL A 76 -11.07 4.48 -3.11
N GLY A 77 -10.66 5.75 -3.11
CA GLY A 77 -11.51 6.88 -2.76
C GLY A 77 -11.24 8.12 -3.61
N ASN A 78 -11.86 9.23 -3.22
CA ASN A 78 -11.72 10.50 -3.91
C ASN A 78 -10.26 11.00 -3.77
N PRO A 79 -9.52 11.22 -4.89
CA PRO A 79 -8.17 11.76 -4.83
C PRO A 79 -8.12 13.20 -4.28
N LEU A 80 -9.25 13.92 -4.31
CA LEU A 80 -9.36 15.28 -3.81
C LEU A 80 -9.97 15.36 -2.39
N ALA A 81 -10.02 14.24 -1.67
CA ALA A 81 -10.63 14.16 -0.35
C ALA A 81 -9.99 15.12 0.66
N GLY A 82 -10.82 15.95 1.29
CA GLY A 82 -10.45 16.95 2.30
C GLY A 82 -9.80 18.21 1.75
N ILE A 83 -9.75 18.38 0.42
CA ILE A 83 -9.13 19.56 -0.22
C ILE A 83 -10.01 20.21 -1.29
N ASP A 84 -10.96 19.47 -1.87
CA ASP A 84 -11.87 20.01 -2.89
C ASP A 84 -13.07 20.73 -2.23
N PRO A 85 -13.30 22.02 -2.52
CA PRO A 85 -14.48 22.76 -2.05
C PRO A 85 -15.81 22.14 -2.51
N HIS A 86 -15.80 21.29 -3.52
CA HIS A 86 -16.97 20.62 -4.08
C HIS A 86 -17.09 19.14 -3.67
N GLU A 87 -16.26 18.66 -2.73
CA GLU A 87 -16.37 17.28 -2.29
C GLU A 87 -17.72 17.01 -1.61
N ILE A 88 -18.28 15.83 -1.86
CA ILE A 88 -19.50 15.39 -1.16
C ILE A 88 -19.16 15.03 0.29
N VAL A 89 -18.08 14.25 0.47
CA VAL A 89 -17.59 13.80 1.78
C VAL A 89 -16.13 13.36 1.67
N ASP A 90 -15.34 13.62 2.71
CA ASP A 90 -13.97 13.12 2.81
C ASP A 90 -13.98 11.59 2.92
N THR A 91 -13.41 10.91 1.90
CA THR A 91 -13.37 9.44 1.83
C THR A 91 -12.25 8.82 2.66
N ARG A 92 -11.26 9.60 3.14
CA ARG A 92 -10.07 9.09 3.82
C ARG A 92 -10.41 8.33 5.11
N PRO A 93 -11.29 8.82 6.03
CA PRO A 93 -11.61 8.10 7.26
C PRO A 93 -12.18 6.70 6.99
N TYR A 94 -13.09 6.58 6.02
CA TYR A 94 -13.73 5.30 5.68
C TYR A 94 -12.74 4.33 5.05
N ASN A 95 -11.95 4.78 4.08
CA ASN A 95 -10.96 3.94 3.43
C ASN A 95 -9.84 3.50 4.36
N ASN A 96 -9.45 4.36 5.31
CA ASN A 96 -8.50 4.00 6.37
C ASN A 96 -9.07 2.89 7.27
N LEU A 97 -10.31 3.04 7.74
CA LEU A 97 -11.00 2.03 8.54
C LEU A 97 -11.16 0.70 7.78
N LEU A 98 -11.52 0.75 6.49
CA LEU A 98 -11.60 -0.45 5.65
C LEU A 98 -10.24 -1.13 5.55
N SER A 99 -9.16 -0.39 5.27
CA SER A 99 -7.81 -0.97 5.20
C SER A 99 -7.36 -1.57 6.53
N GLN A 100 -7.65 -0.89 7.65
CA GLN A 100 -7.38 -1.36 9.01
C GLN A 100 -8.15 -2.64 9.32
N PHE A 101 -9.45 -2.69 9.01
CA PHE A 101 -10.26 -3.89 9.16
C PHE A 101 -9.73 -5.04 8.29
N ILE A 102 -9.43 -4.76 7.01
CA ILE A 102 -8.94 -5.76 6.07
C ILE A 102 -7.66 -6.38 6.58
N THR A 103 -6.71 -5.56 6.99
CA THR A 103 -5.37 -6.02 7.39
C THR A 103 -5.24 -6.26 8.90
N ALA A 104 -6.33 -6.18 9.67
CA ALA A 104 -6.32 -6.18 11.13
C ALA A 104 -5.21 -5.29 11.71
N ASN A 105 -5.20 -4.00 11.33
CA ASN A 105 -4.16 -3.04 11.70
C ASN A 105 -2.74 -3.52 11.33
N ALA A 106 -2.58 -4.03 10.10
CA ALA A 106 -1.35 -4.60 9.58
C ALA A 106 -0.83 -5.89 10.27
N HIS A 107 -1.64 -6.57 11.09
CA HIS A 107 -1.31 -7.89 11.66
C HIS A 107 -1.84 -9.09 10.83
N GLY A 108 -2.71 -8.82 9.85
CA GLY A 108 -3.38 -9.82 9.01
C GLY A 108 -4.73 -10.26 9.60
N ASN A 109 -5.77 -10.28 8.76
CA ASN A 109 -7.12 -10.69 9.18
C ASN A 109 -7.52 -12.02 8.50
N PRO A 110 -7.44 -13.16 9.21
CA PRO A 110 -7.79 -14.47 8.64
C PRO A 110 -9.27 -14.62 8.26
N SER A 111 -10.18 -13.85 8.87
CA SER A 111 -11.63 -14.01 8.65
C SER A 111 -12.09 -13.59 7.25
N ILE A 112 -11.26 -12.82 6.53
CA ILE A 112 -11.54 -12.32 5.18
C ILE A 112 -10.38 -12.54 4.21
N SER A 113 -9.50 -13.51 4.50
CA SER A 113 -8.34 -13.82 3.67
C SER A 113 -8.48 -15.06 2.78
N ASN A 114 -9.66 -15.70 2.79
CA ASN A 114 -10.03 -16.86 1.99
C ASN A 114 -11.43 -16.64 1.41
N LEU A 115 -11.53 -15.72 0.44
CA LEU A 115 -12.78 -15.30 -0.18
C LEU A 115 -13.20 -16.19 -1.34
#